data_AF-A0A840I2K9-F1
#
_entry.id   AF-A0A840I2K9-F1
#
_cell.length_a   1.000
_cell.length_b   1.000
_cell.length_c   1.000
_cell.angle_alpha   90.00
_cell.angle_beta   90.00
_cell.angle_gamma   90.00
#
_symmetry.space_group_name_H-M   'P 1'
#
loop_
_entity.id
_entity.type
_entity.pdbx_description
1 polymer ?
#
loop_
_entity_poly.entity_id
_entity_poly.type
_entity_poly.pdbx_seq_one_letter_code
_entity_poly.pdbx_strand_id
1 'polypeptide(L)'
;MSLIELEGPSVRQKRLSNRMWFAFADDALHYRFEDAQHALSYKVPYDEIPFTHTEYTEKFEALRAASFFWLALVVLNLVRAITAPLYFVSAAVLLGLAGLSWIGYQKLTATFTVIDTGHGRMLVLHDDRYEEVMHEIVTRRRAVLLAEHGDVDRDNDPEREKAKFAWLRARGVITEQEYQDKLAEVEASNPEALPPVTGPSGGTVH
;
A
#
# COMPACT_ATOMS: atom_id res chain seq x y z
N MET A 1 -14.70 25.65 -9.47
CA MET A 1 -14.18 24.57 -8.58
C MET A 1 -13.03 23.93 -9.33
N SER A 2 -11.81 24.18 -8.85
CA SER A 2 -10.59 24.14 -9.67
C SER A 2 -10.31 22.74 -10.22
N LEU A 3 -10.15 22.65 -11.55
CA LEU A 3 -9.38 21.57 -12.17
C LEU A 3 -7.96 21.71 -11.64
N ILE A 4 -7.55 20.80 -10.76
CA ILE A 4 -6.12 20.57 -10.56
C ILE A 4 -5.66 19.99 -11.90
N GLU A 5 -4.90 20.77 -12.67
CA GLU A 5 -4.20 20.26 -13.83
C GLU A 5 -3.36 19.06 -13.37
N LEU A 6 -3.68 17.89 -13.93
CA LEU A 6 -2.95 16.66 -13.63
C LEU A 6 -1.64 16.74 -14.41
N GLU A 7 -0.66 17.47 -13.87
CA GLU A 7 0.70 17.44 -14.40
C GLU A 7 1.35 16.11 -13.99
N GLY A 8 1.82 15.34 -14.97
CA GLY A 8 2.48 14.04 -14.78
C GLY A 8 1.62 12.81 -15.15
N PRO A 9 2.22 11.61 -15.11
CA PRO A 9 1.50 10.36 -15.36
C PRO A 9 0.35 10.20 -14.36
N SER A 10 -0.81 9.75 -14.85
CA SER A 10 -1.99 9.57 -14.01
C SER A 10 -2.62 8.19 -14.15
N VAL A 11 -3.03 7.66 -13.01
CA VAL A 11 -3.74 6.39 -12.87
C VAL A 11 -5.16 6.66 -12.41
N ARG A 12 -6.11 5.98 -13.04
CA ARG A 12 -7.54 6.09 -12.72
C ARG A 12 -8.06 4.72 -12.33
N GLN A 13 -8.70 4.63 -11.18
CA GLN A 13 -9.38 3.43 -10.70
C GLN A 13 -10.86 3.75 -10.48
N LYS A 14 -11.73 2.82 -10.87
CA LYS A 14 -13.19 2.99 -10.74
C LYS A 14 -13.81 1.72 -10.20
N ARG A 15 -14.62 1.87 -9.15
CA ARG A 15 -15.41 0.80 -8.57
C ARG A 15 -16.79 1.31 -8.18
N LEU A 16 -17.83 0.82 -8.86
CA LEU A 16 -19.21 1.28 -8.65
C LEU A 16 -19.31 2.82 -8.74
N SER A 17 -19.70 3.47 -7.64
CA SER A 17 -19.76 4.93 -7.54
C SER A 17 -18.42 5.57 -7.17
N ASN A 18 -17.47 4.79 -6.64
CA ASN A 18 -16.18 5.28 -6.18
C ASN A 18 -15.24 5.45 -7.38
N ARG A 19 -14.68 6.65 -7.51
CA ARG A 19 -13.71 7.00 -8.53
C ARG A 19 -12.48 7.59 -7.84
N MET A 20 -11.33 7.01 -8.15
CA MET A 20 -10.04 7.40 -7.59
C MET A 20 -9.12 7.85 -8.73
N TRP A 21 -8.47 8.98 -8.54
CA TRP A 21 -7.47 9.51 -9.46
C TRP A 21 -6.18 9.75 -8.69
N PHE A 22 -5.09 9.26 -9.28
CA PHE A 22 -3.73 9.44 -8.81
C PHE A 22 -2.99 10.18 -9.92
N ALA A 23 -2.48 11.38 -9.65
CA ALA A 23 -1.58 12.07 -10.55
C ALA A 23 -0.24 12.25 -9.87
N PHE A 24 0.78 11.65 -10.47
CA PHE A 24 2.12 11.58 -9.94
C PHE A 24 2.95 12.73 -10.50
N ALA A 25 2.90 13.87 -9.81
CA ALA A 25 3.81 14.98 -10.08
C ALA A 25 5.21 14.66 -9.51
N ASP A 26 6.19 15.49 -9.84
CA ASP A 26 7.58 15.27 -9.44
C ASP A 26 7.79 15.47 -7.93
N ASP A 27 7.09 16.43 -7.33
CA ASP A 27 7.22 16.79 -5.92
C ASP A 27 6.21 16.09 -5.00
N ALA A 28 5.02 15.75 -5.51
CA ALA A 28 3.95 15.18 -4.71
C ALA A 28 2.96 14.34 -5.51
N LEU A 29 2.14 13.58 -4.77
CA LEU A 29 1.00 12.86 -5.30
C LEU A 29 -0.28 13.71 -5.16
N HIS A 30 -0.94 13.95 -6.29
CA HIS A 30 -2.28 14.53 -6.32
C HIS A 30 -3.32 13.40 -6.27
N TYR A 31 -4.03 13.32 -5.15
CA TYR A 31 -5.09 12.34 -4.96
C TYR A 31 -6.45 13.01 -5.05
N ARG A 32 -7.36 12.38 -5.80
CA ARG A 32 -8.77 12.76 -5.82
C ARG A 32 -9.63 11.51 -5.67
N PHE A 33 -10.64 11.62 -4.81
CA PHE A 33 -11.64 10.60 -4.59
C PHE A 33 -13.03 11.20 -4.72
N GLU A 34 -13.92 10.49 -5.39
CA GLU A 34 -15.30 10.89 -5.59
C GLU A 34 -16.19 9.66 -5.37
N ASP A 35 -17.14 9.78 -4.44
CA ASP A 35 -18.23 8.83 -4.22
C ASP A 35 -19.59 9.47 -4.55
N ALA A 36 -20.70 8.81 -4.24
CA ALA A 36 -22.04 9.31 -4.54
C ALA A 36 -22.43 10.59 -3.76
N GLN A 37 -21.73 10.90 -2.67
CA GLN A 37 -22.08 11.92 -1.68
C GLN A 37 -20.96 12.95 -1.45
N HIS A 38 -19.70 12.57 -1.67
CA HIS A 38 -18.52 13.34 -1.33
C HIS A 38 -17.49 13.30 -2.45
N ALA A 39 -16.89 14.46 -2.70
CA ALA A 39 -15.70 14.57 -3.52
C ALA A 39 -14.60 15.24 -2.68
N LEU A 40 -13.41 14.66 -2.68
CA LEU A 40 -12.24 15.17 -1.99
C LEU A 40 -11.05 15.17 -2.93
N SER A 41 -10.19 16.16 -2.78
CA SER A 41 -8.94 16.26 -3.54
C SER A 41 -7.90 16.96 -2.70
N TYR A 42 -6.71 16.39 -2.60
CA TYR A 42 -5.59 16.95 -1.87
C TYR A 42 -4.26 16.53 -2.50
N LYS A 43 -3.20 17.27 -2.16
CA LYS A 43 -1.82 17.01 -2.58
C LYS A 43 -1.06 16.45 -1.38
N VAL A 44 -0.31 15.37 -1.55
CA VAL A 44 0.49 14.74 -0.48
C VAL A 44 1.95 14.66 -0.92
N PRO A 45 2.88 15.35 -0.23
CA PRO A 45 4.32 15.17 -0.42
C PRO A 45 4.73 13.70 -0.24
N TYR A 46 5.68 13.20 -1.03
CA TYR A 46 6.01 11.77 -1.02
C TYR A 46 6.65 11.30 0.30
N ASP A 47 7.40 12.17 0.97
CA ASP A 47 8.03 11.96 2.29
C ASP A 47 6.98 11.80 3.40
N GLU A 48 5.82 12.46 3.26
CA GLU A 48 4.71 12.35 4.22
C GLU A 48 3.83 11.10 4.02
N ILE A 49 4.04 10.32 2.96
CA ILE A 49 3.28 9.10 2.71
C ILE A 49 3.83 7.97 3.60
N PRO A 50 3.05 7.43 4.57
CA PRO A 50 3.54 6.40 5.47
C PRO A 50 3.85 5.09 4.73
N PHE A 51 4.78 4.32 5.28
CA PHE A 51 5.15 2.99 4.78
C PHE A 51 4.11 1.93 5.17
N THR A 52 3.41 2.16 6.27
CA THR A 52 2.35 1.30 6.77
C THR A 52 1.05 1.61 6.06
N HIS A 53 0.33 0.57 5.69
CA HIS A 53 -1.01 0.65 5.12
C HIS A 53 -1.89 -0.42 5.75
N THR A 54 -3.20 -0.18 5.75
CA THR A 54 -4.19 -1.12 6.26
C THR A 54 -5.05 -1.63 5.12
N GLU A 55 -5.33 -2.93 5.07
CA GLU A 55 -6.26 -3.48 4.08
C GLU A 55 -7.71 -3.36 4.59
N TYR A 56 -8.58 -2.89 3.72
CA TYR A 56 -10.01 -2.79 3.95
C TYR A 56 -10.76 -3.53 2.85
N THR A 57 -11.51 -4.58 3.22
CA THR A 57 -12.35 -5.32 2.28
C THR A 57 -13.82 -4.96 2.47
N GLU A 58 -14.41 -4.35 1.45
CA GLU A 58 -15.84 -4.12 1.39
C GLU A 58 -16.55 -5.40 0.97
N LYS A 59 -17.35 -5.97 1.89
CA LYS A 59 -18.11 -7.20 1.67
C LYS A 59 -19.60 -6.90 1.54
N PHE A 60 -20.22 -7.41 0.47
CA PHE A 60 -21.68 -7.35 0.30
C PHE A 60 -22.37 -8.50 1.02
N GLU A 61 -22.39 -8.44 2.35
CA GLU A 61 -22.95 -9.48 3.23
C GLU A 61 -24.41 -9.83 2.89
N ALA A 62 -25.20 -8.88 2.38
CA ALA A 62 -26.57 -9.11 1.93
C ALA A 62 -26.65 -10.13 0.79
N LEU A 63 -25.74 -10.09 -0.20
CA LEU A 63 -25.71 -11.05 -1.31
C LEU A 63 -25.22 -12.41 -0.84
N ARG A 64 -24.29 -12.45 0.12
CA ARG A 64 -23.86 -13.69 0.75
C ARG A 64 -25.04 -14.35 1.49
N ALA A 65 -25.77 -13.59 2.30
CA ALA A 65 -26.96 -14.06 3.02
C ALA A 65 -28.06 -14.52 2.06
N ALA A 66 -28.33 -13.74 0.99
CA ALA A 66 -29.29 -14.11 -0.05
C ALA A 66 -28.91 -15.43 -0.74
N SER A 67 -27.63 -15.64 -1.03
CA SER A 67 -27.15 -16.90 -1.64
C SER A 67 -27.48 -18.11 -0.76
N PHE A 68 -27.23 -18.01 0.56
CA PHE A 68 -27.56 -19.08 1.50
C PHE A 68 -29.07 -19.26 1.68
N PHE A 69 -29.83 -18.17 1.69
CA PHE A 69 -31.29 -18.22 1.73
C PHE A 69 -31.87 -19.01 0.55
N TRP A 70 -31.42 -18.70 -0.67
CA TRP A 70 -31.86 -19.43 -1.87
C TRP A 70 -31.45 -20.90 -1.82
N LEU A 71 -30.23 -21.20 -1.36
CA LEU A 71 -29.76 -22.58 -1.21
C LEU A 71 -30.61 -23.38 -0.21
N ALA A 72 -31.02 -22.78 0.91
CA ALA A 72 -31.92 -23.43 1.86
C ALA A 72 -33.28 -23.76 1.23
N LEU A 73 -33.81 -22.87 0.39
CA LEU A 73 -35.05 -23.12 -0.36
C LEU A 73 -34.86 -24.22 -1.41
N VAL A 74 -33.71 -24.31 -2.08
CA VAL A 74 -33.39 -25.44 -2.99
C VAL A 74 -33.53 -26.76 -2.24
N VAL A 75 -32.88 -26.89 -1.07
CA VAL A 75 -32.93 -28.12 -0.26
C VAL A 75 -34.36 -28.45 0.13
N LEU A 76 -35.14 -27.46 0.60
CA LEU A 76 -36.54 -27.66 0.95
C LEU A 76 -37.39 -28.15 -0.25
N ASN A 77 -37.19 -27.57 -1.44
CA ASN A 77 -37.94 -27.95 -2.63
C ASN A 77 -37.52 -29.33 -3.15
N LEU A 78 -36.25 -29.73 -3.02
CA LEU A 78 -35.79 -31.08 -3.36
C LEU A 78 -36.45 -32.14 -2.47
N VAL A 79 -36.61 -31.88 -1.16
CA VAL A 79 -37.34 -32.79 -0.26
C VAL A 79 -38.81 -32.94 -0.69
N ARG A 80 -39.46 -31.83 -1.05
CA ARG A 80 -40.86 -31.84 -1.54
C ARG A 80 -41.01 -32.49 -2.92
N ALA A 81 -39.96 -32.47 -3.74
CA ALA A 81 -39.97 -33.08 -5.06
C ALA A 81 -40.14 -34.61 -5.03
N ILE A 82 -39.85 -35.26 -3.88
CA ILE A 82 -40.08 -36.68 -3.67
C ILE A 82 -41.57 -37.04 -3.84
N THR A 83 -42.48 -36.18 -3.36
CA THR A 83 -43.93 -36.43 -3.42
C THR A 83 -44.63 -35.66 -4.54
N ALA A 84 -44.02 -34.57 -5.05
CA ALA A 84 -44.59 -33.75 -6.10
C ALA A 84 -43.48 -33.28 -7.07
N PRO A 85 -43.33 -33.93 -8.24
CA PRO A 85 -42.21 -33.69 -9.17
C PRO A 85 -42.05 -32.23 -9.66
N LEU A 86 -43.13 -31.44 -9.65
CA LEU A 86 -43.10 -30.01 -10.03
C LEU A 86 -42.11 -29.19 -9.17
N TYR A 87 -41.86 -29.59 -7.92
CA TYR A 87 -40.89 -28.92 -7.07
C TYR A 87 -39.45 -29.05 -7.59
N PHE A 88 -39.14 -30.02 -8.46
CA PHE A 88 -37.83 -30.14 -9.09
C PHE A 88 -37.51 -28.93 -10.00
N VAL A 89 -38.50 -28.48 -10.79
CA VAL A 89 -38.35 -27.29 -11.64
C VAL A 89 -38.11 -26.05 -10.78
N SER A 90 -38.86 -25.91 -9.69
CA SER A 90 -38.67 -24.79 -8.75
C SER A 90 -37.30 -24.82 -8.07
N ALA A 91 -36.79 -26.00 -7.69
CA ALA A 91 -35.47 -26.17 -7.11
C ALA A 91 -34.37 -25.76 -8.10
N ALA A 92 -34.50 -26.12 -9.38
CA ALA A 92 -33.55 -25.72 -10.42
C ALA A 92 -33.50 -24.19 -10.61
N VAL A 93 -34.66 -23.52 -10.62
CA VAL A 93 -34.72 -22.05 -10.71
C VAL A 93 -34.08 -21.39 -9.48
N LEU A 94 -34.41 -21.86 -8.28
CA LEU A 94 -33.84 -21.35 -7.03
C LEU A 94 -32.32 -21.56 -6.97
N LEU A 95 -31.81 -22.67 -7.51
CA LEU A 95 -30.38 -22.93 -7.61
C LEU A 95 -29.69 -21.93 -8.55
N GLY A 96 -30.33 -21.57 -9.67
CA GLY A 96 -29.87 -20.50 -10.54
C GLY A 96 -29.79 -19.15 -9.82
N LEU A 97 -30.79 -18.81 -8.99
CA LEU A 97 -30.79 -17.58 -8.20
C LEU A 97 -29.70 -17.57 -7.10
N ALA A 98 -29.47 -18.72 -6.44
CA ALA A 98 -28.38 -18.90 -5.49
C ALA A 98 -27.02 -18.67 -6.17
N GLY A 99 -26.81 -19.28 -7.35
CA GLY A 99 -25.59 -19.10 -8.15
C GLY A 99 -25.38 -17.66 -8.59
N LEU A 100 -26.42 -16.99 -9.09
CA LEU A 100 -26.33 -15.59 -9.52
C LEU A 100 -26.00 -14.66 -8.35
N SER A 101 -26.62 -14.88 -7.18
CA SER A 101 -26.34 -14.13 -5.95
C SER A 101 -24.89 -14.32 -5.50
N TRP A 102 -24.36 -15.55 -5.60
CA TRP A 102 -22.99 -15.88 -5.24
C TRP A 102 -21.97 -15.24 -6.19
N ILE A 103 -22.22 -15.31 -7.50
CA ILE A 103 -21.39 -14.63 -8.51
C ILE A 103 -21.42 -13.13 -8.27
N GLY A 104 -22.60 -12.56 -7.99
CA GLY A 104 -22.75 -11.16 -7.62
C GLY A 104 -21.92 -10.79 -6.39
N TYR A 105 -21.99 -11.59 -5.31
CA TYR A 105 -21.20 -11.39 -4.10
C TYR A 105 -19.69 -11.35 -4.39
N GLN A 106 -19.18 -12.33 -5.14
CA GLN A 106 -17.77 -12.39 -5.52
C GLN A 106 -17.36 -11.18 -6.37
N LYS A 107 -18.18 -10.82 -7.35
CA LYS A 107 -17.90 -9.71 -8.26
C LYS A 107 -18.01 -8.35 -7.60
N LEU A 108 -18.84 -8.19 -6.57
CA LEU A 108 -19.07 -6.93 -5.85
C LEU A 108 -18.18 -6.74 -4.63
N THR A 109 -17.61 -7.82 -4.08
CA THR A 109 -16.55 -7.72 -3.05
C THR A 109 -15.34 -6.98 -3.63
N ALA A 110 -14.84 -5.98 -2.90
CA ALA A 110 -13.69 -5.18 -3.31
C ALA A 110 -12.72 -5.02 -2.14
N THR A 111 -11.43 -5.13 -2.42
CA THR A 111 -10.37 -4.88 -1.44
C THR A 111 -9.69 -3.57 -1.78
N PHE A 112 -9.42 -2.78 -0.75
CA PHE A 112 -8.75 -1.50 -0.83
C PHE A 112 -7.57 -1.50 0.13
N THR A 113 -6.48 -0.88 -0.28
CA THR A 113 -5.40 -0.47 0.61
C THR A 113 -5.69 0.95 1.08
N VAL A 114 -5.70 1.15 2.39
CA VAL A 114 -5.92 2.44 3.06
C VAL A 114 -4.57 2.96 3.54
N ILE A 115 -4.24 4.18 3.12
CA ILE A 115 -3.02 4.89 3.50
C ILE A 115 -3.44 6.17 4.22
N ASP A 116 -3.17 6.24 5.53
CA ASP A 116 -3.51 7.39 6.37
C ASP A 116 -2.41 8.45 6.25
N THR A 117 -2.63 9.44 5.37
CA THR A 117 -1.71 10.57 5.21
C THR A 117 -2.08 11.71 6.16
N GLY A 118 -1.13 12.62 6.45
CA GLY A 118 -1.41 13.83 7.24
C GLY A 118 -2.51 14.72 6.65
N HIS A 119 -2.80 14.58 5.35
CA HIS A 119 -3.79 15.35 4.60
C HIS A 119 -5.14 14.64 4.43
N GLY A 120 -5.22 13.36 4.81
CA GLY A 120 -6.43 12.55 4.65
C GLY A 120 -6.15 11.08 4.33
N ARG A 121 -7.23 10.31 4.20
CA ARG A 121 -7.17 8.87 3.89
C ARG A 121 -7.18 8.65 2.39
N MET A 122 -6.11 8.05 1.89
CA MET A 122 -5.99 7.63 0.51
C MET A 122 -6.41 6.18 0.38
N LEU A 123 -7.23 5.88 -0.62
CA LEU A 123 -7.71 4.54 -0.91
C LEU A 123 -7.11 4.10 -2.25
N VAL A 124 -6.51 2.92 -2.28
CA VAL A 124 -6.00 2.29 -3.50
C VAL A 124 -6.77 1.00 -3.72
N LEU A 125 -7.45 0.86 -4.84
CA LEU A 125 -8.25 -0.34 -5.14
C LEU A 125 -7.33 -1.49 -5.58
N HIS A 126 -7.58 -2.71 -5.08
CA HIS A 126 -6.97 -3.94 -5.59
C HIS A 126 -7.61 -4.33 -6.93
N ASP A 127 -7.29 -3.60 -7.99
CA ASP A 127 -7.63 -3.92 -9.38
C ASP A 127 -6.37 -4.20 -10.21
N ASP A 128 -6.52 -4.36 -11.52
CA ASP A 128 -5.41 -4.65 -12.44
C ASP A 128 -4.32 -3.55 -12.45
N ARG A 129 -4.62 -2.34 -11.94
CA ARG A 129 -3.69 -1.20 -11.84
C ARG A 129 -3.18 -0.98 -10.41
N TYR A 130 -3.53 -1.85 -9.46
CA TYR A 130 -3.08 -1.75 -8.07
C TYR A 130 -1.55 -1.67 -7.97
N GLU A 131 -0.88 -2.63 -8.61
CA GLU A 131 0.58 -2.72 -8.60
C GLU A 131 1.22 -1.49 -9.25
N GLU A 132 0.62 -0.94 -10.30
CA GLU A 132 1.09 0.29 -10.95
C GLU A 132 1.06 1.48 -9.99
N VAL A 133 -0.07 1.68 -9.29
CA VAL A 133 -0.21 2.77 -8.30
C VAL A 133 0.79 2.60 -7.16
N MET A 134 0.85 1.41 -6.57
CA MET A 134 1.72 1.15 -5.42
C MET A 134 3.20 1.26 -5.79
N HIS A 135 3.59 0.76 -6.97
CA HIS A 135 4.94 0.86 -7.46
C HIS A 135 5.37 2.32 -7.66
N GLU A 136 4.54 3.15 -8.29
CA GLU A 136 4.84 4.58 -8.47
C GLU A 136 5.00 5.31 -7.12
N ILE A 137 4.10 5.06 -6.16
CA ILE A 137 4.19 5.64 -4.80
C ILE A 137 5.52 5.27 -4.15
N VAL A 138 5.88 3.98 -4.17
CA VAL A 138 7.10 3.49 -3.52
C VAL A 138 8.35 4.04 -4.21
N THR A 139 8.38 4.03 -5.54
CA THR A 139 9.52 4.48 -6.34
C THR A 139 9.77 5.97 -6.13
N ARG A 140 8.75 6.82 -6.22
CA ARG A 140 8.91 8.27 -6.07
C ARG A 140 9.25 8.66 -4.63
N ARG A 141 8.63 8.04 -3.64
CA ARG A 141 9.01 8.22 -2.24
C ARG A 141 10.45 7.83 -1.97
N ARG A 142 10.91 6.71 -2.52
CA ARG A 142 12.32 6.31 -2.42
C ARG A 142 13.24 7.37 -3.01
N ALA A 143 12.91 7.91 -4.18
CA ALA A 143 13.69 8.96 -4.83
C ALA A 143 13.79 10.24 -3.98
N VAL A 144 12.68 10.70 -3.42
CA VAL A 144 12.66 11.89 -2.53
C VAL A 144 13.50 11.66 -1.28
N LEU A 145 13.33 10.52 -0.60
CA LEU A 145 14.09 10.21 0.61
C LEU A 145 15.60 10.05 0.34
N LEU A 146 15.98 9.52 -0.82
CA LEU A 146 17.38 9.46 -1.22
C LEU A 146 17.95 10.84 -1.53
N ALA A 147 17.18 11.72 -2.16
CA ALA A 147 17.61 13.08 -2.45
C ALA A 147 17.82 13.90 -1.16
N GLU A 148 16.99 13.69 -0.14
CA GLU A 148 17.05 14.45 1.12
C GLU A 148 18.03 13.84 2.15
N HIS A 149 18.19 12.52 2.16
CA HIS A 149 18.90 11.81 3.23
C HIS A 149 19.96 10.82 2.75
N GLY A 150 20.16 10.67 1.44
CA GLY A 150 21.06 9.68 0.86
C GLY A 150 22.55 10.02 0.98
N ASP A 151 22.89 11.28 1.22
CA ASP A 151 24.27 11.73 1.36
C ASP A 151 24.71 11.79 2.84
N VAL A 152 26.01 11.55 3.06
CA VAL A 152 26.64 11.63 4.38
C VAL A 152 26.89 13.09 4.71
N ASP A 153 26.30 13.55 5.81
CA ASP A 153 26.54 14.88 6.35
C ASP A 153 27.69 14.82 7.36
N ARG A 154 28.86 15.34 6.97
CA ARG A 154 30.08 15.33 7.79
C ARG A 154 30.04 16.35 8.93
N ASP A 155 29.14 17.32 8.87
CA ASP A 155 28.96 18.32 9.92
C ASP A 155 28.00 17.80 11.02
N ASN A 156 27.31 16.68 10.77
CA ASN A 156 26.40 16.03 11.70
C ASN A 156 27.13 15.03 12.62
N ASP A 157 26.49 14.69 13.74
CA ASP A 157 27.01 13.70 14.68
C ASP A 157 27.07 12.29 14.02
N PRO A 158 28.20 11.57 14.09
CA PRO A 158 28.37 10.27 13.43
C PRO A 158 27.31 9.23 13.83
N GLU A 159 26.89 9.21 15.10
CA GLU A 159 25.86 8.26 15.56
C GLU A 159 24.48 8.61 15.00
N ARG A 160 24.17 9.91 14.82
CA ARG A 160 22.96 10.35 14.10
C ARG A 160 22.98 9.95 12.64
N GLU A 161 24.12 10.06 11.97
CA GLU A 161 24.27 9.63 10.57
C GLU A 161 24.08 8.11 10.42
N LYS A 162 24.69 7.31 11.30
CA LYS A 162 24.46 5.85 11.34
C LYS A 162 22.99 5.52 11.56
N ALA A 163 22.32 6.21 12.48
CA ALA A 163 20.89 6.02 12.74
C ALA A 163 20.01 6.38 11.53
N LYS A 164 20.34 7.45 10.79
CA LYS A 164 19.67 7.84 9.53
C LYS A 164 19.75 6.73 8.49
N PHE A 165 20.94 6.18 8.24
CA PHE A 165 21.09 5.10 7.27
C PHE A 165 20.42 3.79 7.74
N ALA A 166 20.42 3.51 9.04
CA ALA A 166 19.70 2.36 9.58
C ALA A 166 18.18 2.51 9.37
N TRP A 167 17.65 3.74 9.53
CA TRP A 167 16.26 4.11 9.29
C TRP A 167 15.86 3.98 7.81
N LEU A 168 16.75 4.38 6.88
CA LEU A 168 16.56 4.23 5.43
C LEU A 168 16.53 2.77 5.02
N ARG A 169 17.48 1.96 5.54
CA ARG A 169 17.54 0.52 5.29
C ARG A 169 16.30 -0.20 5.80
N ALA A 170 15.87 0.08 7.03
CA ALA A 170 14.69 -0.55 7.64
C ALA A 170 13.41 -0.33 6.82
N ARG A 171 13.37 0.75 6.02
CA ARG A 171 12.26 1.09 5.11
C ARG A 171 12.45 0.61 3.67
N GLY A 172 13.53 -0.12 3.38
CA GLY A 172 13.87 -0.60 2.04
C GLY A 172 14.25 0.52 1.05
N VAL A 173 14.59 1.72 1.56
CA VAL A 173 15.01 2.87 0.73
C VAL A 173 16.44 2.67 0.19
N ILE A 174 17.28 1.98 0.95
CA ILE A 174 18.62 1.53 0.52
C ILE A 174 18.77 0.03 0.77
N THR A 175 19.64 -0.60 -0.01
CA THR A 175 20.05 -2.00 0.14
C THR A 175 20.99 -2.18 1.33
N GLU A 176 21.19 -3.43 1.76
CA GLU A 176 22.20 -3.74 2.80
C GLU A 176 23.61 -3.33 2.36
N GLN A 177 23.95 -3.50 1.07
CA GLN A 177 25.26 -3.10 0.56
C GLN A 177 25.45 -1.57 0.62
N GLU A 178 24.50 -0.80 0.10
CA GLU A 178 24.54 0.66 0.18
C GLU A 178 24.60 1.16 1.64
N TYR A 179 23.92 0.47 2.55
CA TYR A 179 23.99 0.76 3.98
C TYR A 179 25.41 0.58 4.54
N GLN A 180 26.08 -0.53 4.24
CA GLN A 180 27.46 -0.77 4.70
C GLN A 180 28.46 0.22 4.11
N ASP A 181 28.31 0.55 2.82
CA ASP A 181 29.17 1.54 2.16
C ASP A 181 29.05 2.92 2.82
N LYS A 182 27.82 3.34 3.16
CA LYS A 182 27.56 4.61 3.87
C LYS A 182 28.09 4.59 5.31
N LEU A 183 28.00 3.47 6.02
CA LEU A 183 28.60 3.34 7.36
C LEU A 183 30.12 3.51 7.32
N ALA A 184 30.79 2.87 6.35
CA ALA A 184 32.24 2.99 6.20
C ALA A 184 32.67 4.43 5.87
N GLU A 185 31.88 5.16 5.05
CA GLU A 185 32.13 6.57 4.76
C GLU A 185 31.99 7.45 6.02
N VAL A 186 30.95 7.23 6.84
CA VAL A 186 30.77 7.94 8.13
C VAL A 186 31.95 7.67 9.06
N GLU A 187 32.40 6.42 9.19
CA GLU A 187 33.53 6.06 10.06
C GLU A 187 34.86 6.63 9.57
N ALA A 188 35.11 6.61 8.26
CA ALA A 188 36.30 7.21 7.67
C ALA A 188 36.34 8.74 7.85
N SER A 189 35.18 9.38 7.94
CA SER A 189 35.08 10.82 8.20
C SER A 189 35.29 11.22 9.66
N ASN A 190 35.29 10.26 10.60
CA ASN A 190 35.51 10.48 12.03
C ASN A 190 36.82 9.79 12.53
N PRO A 191 37.99 10.44 12.39
CA PRO A 191 39.30 9.82 12.67
C PRO A 191 39.60 9.50 14.15
N GLU A 192 38.70 9.79 15.09
CA GLU A 192 38.94 9.59 16.53
C GLU A 192 38.70 8.14 17.02
N ALA A 193 38.29 7.22 16.13
CA ALA A 193 38.00 5.82 16.46
C ALA A 193 39.14 4.82 16.15
N LEU A 194 40.33 5.28 15.73
CA LEU A 194 41.47 4.37 15.61
C LEU A 194 42.03 4.04 17.00
N PRO A 195 42.06 2.75 17.42
CA PRO A 195 42.70 2.39 18.68
C PRO A 195 44.18 2.78 18.63
N PRO A 196 44.78 3.23 19.75
CA PRO A 196 46.18 3.62 19.78
C PRO A 196 47.04 2.44 19.34
N VAL A 197 47.76 2.61 18.23
CA VAL A 197 48.80 1.68 17.79
C VAL A 197 49.86 1.67 18.89
N THR A 198 49.85 0.63 19.73
CA THR A 198 50.93 0.38 20.68
C THR A 198 52.16 -0.01 19.87
N GLY A 199 53.00 0.98 19.57
CA GLY A 199 54.34 0.76 19.02
C GLY A 199 55.21 -0.03 20.01
N PRO A 200 56.18 -0.82 19.51
CA PRO A 200 57.00 -1.68 20.35
C PRO A 200 57.88 -0.82 21.28
N SER A 201 57.78 -1.06 22.58
CA SER A 201 58.65 -0.48 23.60
C SER A 201 60.08 -0.95 23.38
N GLY A 202 60.84 -0.19 22.60
CA GLY A 202 62.29 -0.32 22.47
C GLY A 202 62.95 -0.08 23.82
N GLY A 203 63.79 -1.03 24.23
CA GLY A 203 64.49 -0.99 25.50
C GLY A 203 65.49 0.16 25.62
N THR A 204 65.92 0.42 26.85
CA THR A 204 67.22 1.03 27.07
C THR A 204 67.83 0.45 28.34
N VAL A 205 69.04 -0.08 28.13
CA VAL A 205 70.02 -0.56 29.10
C VAL A 205 70.55 0.61 29.89
N HIS A 206 70.68 0.47 31.21
CA HIS A 206 71.73 1.07 32.03
C HIS A 206 72.01 0.21 33.26
#